data_AF-A0A2Z6GCH4-F1
#
_entry.id   AF-A0A2Z6GCH4-F1
#
_cell.length_a   1.000
_cell.length_b   1.000
_cell.length_c   1.000
_cell.angle_alpha   90.00
_cell.angle_beta   90.00
_cell.angle_gamma   90.00
#
_symmetry.space_group_name_H-M   'P 1'
#
loop_
_entity.id
_entity.type
_entity.pdbx_description
1 polymer ?
#
loop_
_entity_poly.entity_id
_entity_poly.type
_entity_poly.pdbx_seq_one_letter_code
_entity_poly.pdbx_strand_id
1 'polypeptide(L)'
;MSWLRENWRWLGLALLAIFVTAWVMHLRQPAPPTTVLATASEEVKNVPQVAVQIQAPLKVYQGGAKLKQKIALPAEVVNDDRQHVIASSTVDGDGPHTVTTVVNSQTGESHTFMRTDPLPWLAWDDHGAIGIQAGLRNGQQTVRINARQGIISIKAVHVGLVADLNQSISGPSRTDAFVGVGAEYRW
;
A
#
# COMPACT_ATOMS: atom_id res chain seq x y z
N MET A 1 1.64 -29.68 38.23
CA MET A 1 1.96 -28.27 38.59
C MET A 1 3.24 -27.72 37.94
N SER A 2 4.14 -28.53 37.37
CA SER A 2 5.35 -28.06 36.66
C SER A 2 5.08 -27.39 35.31
N TRP A 3 4.11 -27.89 34.54
CA TRP A 3 3.72 -27.35 33.23
C TRP A 3 3.29 -25.87 33.27
N LEU A 4 2.60 -25.46 34.33
CA LEU A 4 2.17 -24.07 34.55
C LEU A 4 3.34 -23.12 34.85
N ARG A 5 4.42 -23.60 35.48
CA ARG A 5 5.61 -22.77 35.77
C ARG A 5 6.47 -22.54 34.53
N GLU A 6 6.54 -23.52 33.63
CA GLU A 6 7.35 -23.43 32.41
C GLU A 6 6.67 -22.56 31.34
N ASN A 7 5.35 -22.63 31.22
CA ASN A 7 4.60 -21.87 30.23
C ASN A 7 4.39 -20.39 30.58
N TRP A 8 4.57 -20.00 31.85
CA TRP A 8 4.39 -18.60 32.28
C TRP A 8 5.36 -17.64 31.57
N ARG A 9 6.57 -18.09 31.26
CA ARG A 9 7.57 -17.30 30.52
C ARG A 9 7.11 -17.00 29.09
N TRP A 10 6.59 -18.01 28.39
CA TRP A 10 6.05 -17.86 27.04
C TRP A 10 4.82 -16.99 27.01
N LEU A 11 3.93 -17.14 28.00
CA LEU A 11 2.72 -16.33 28.13
C LEU A 11 3.06 -14.85 28.39
N GLY A 12 4.03 -14.58 29.25
CA GLY A 12 4.55 -13.23 29.50
C GLY A 12 5.18 -12.60 28.26
N LEU A 13 5.98 -13.36 27.51
CA LEU A 13 6.57 -12.88 26.24
C LEU A 13 5.49 -12.59 25.19
N ALA A 14 4.48 -13.44 25.07
CA ALA A 14 3.36 -13.23 24.14
C ALA A 14 2.57 -11.97 24.49
N LEU A 15 2.24 -11.76 25.77
CA LEU A 15 1.55 -10.55 26.23
C LEU A 15 2.39 -9.29 26.03
N LEU A 16 3.68 -9.35 26.32
CA LEU A 16 4.60 -8.24 26.08
C LEU A 16 4.68 -7.88 24.60
N ALA A 17 4.76 -8.88 23.71
CA ALA A 17 4.74 -8.67 22.27
C ALA A 17 3.45 -7.99 21.83
N ILE A 18 2.28 -8.49 22.25
CA ILE A 18 0.97 -7.87 21.94
C ILE A 18 0.93 -6.41 22.44
N PHE A 19 1.40 -6.16 23.66
CA PHE A 19 1.42 -4.81 24.23
C PHE A 19 2.33 -3.86 23.44
N VAL A 20 3.55 -4.28 23.11
CA VAL A 20 4.49 -3.46 22.32
C VAL A 20 3.91 -3.19 20.92
N THR A 21 3.31 -4.19 20.28
CA THR A 21 2.64 -4.00 18.98
C THR A 21 1.48 -3.02 19.10
N ALA A 22 0.60 -3.18 20.08
CA ALA A 22 -0.52 -2.26 20.30
C ALA A 22 -0.05 -0.83 20.60
N TRP A 23 1.02 -0.69 21.40
CA TRP A 23 1.64 0.59 21.74
C TRP A 23 2.22 1.29 20.51
N VAL A 24 3.00 0.57 19.69
CA VAL A 24 3.56 1.10 18.44
C VAL A 24 2.45 1.49 17.45
N MET A 25 1.40 0.68 17.34
CA MET A 25 0.25 0.98 16.50
C MET A 25 -0.59 2.17 16.99
N HIS A 26 -0.61 2.45 18.30
CA HIS A 26 -1.31 3.59 18.88
C HIS A 26 -0.55 4.90 18.67
N LEU A 27 0.78 4.87 18.83
CA LEU A 27 1.62 6.07 18.66
C LEU A 27 1.78 6.51 17.20
N ARG A 28 1.70 5.56 16.26
CA ARG A 28 1.73 5.88 14.82
C ARG A 28 0.31 6.13 14.33
N GLN A 29 -0.18 7.36 14.53
CA GLN A 29 -1.38 7.80 13.84
C GLN A 29 -1.11 7.75 12.32
N PRO A 30 -2.03 7.17 11.51
CA PRO A 30 -1.87 7.20 10.07
C PRO A 30 -1.77 8.67 9.64
N ALA A 31 -0.79 8.97 8.78
CA ALA A 31 -0.67 10.31 8.22
C ALA A 31 -2.03 10.71 7.62
N PRO A 32 -2.47 11.96 7.81
CA PRO A 32 -3.70 12.42 7.19
C PRO A 32 -3.62 12.18 5.67
N PRO A 33 -4.72 11.75 5.04
CA PRO A 33 -4.73 11.51 3.61
C PRO A 33 -4.30 12.79 2.91
N THR A 34 -3.16 12.71 2.22
CA THR A 34 -2.59 13.85 1.52
C THR A 34 -3.03 13.75 0.08
N THR A 35 -3.76 14.76 -0.38
CA THR A 35 -4.19 14.88 -1.77
C THR A 35 -3.21 15.77 -2.49
N VAL A 36 -2.58 15.24 -3.54
CA VAL A 36 -1.63 15.95 -4.39
C VAL A 36 -2.16 16.03 -5.81
N LEU A 37 -1.78 17.09 -6.52
CA LEU A 37 -2.05 17.18 -7.95
C LEU A 37 -1.21 16.12 -8.67
N ALA A 38 -1.86 15.28 -9.48
CA ALA A 38 -1.18 14.27 -10.26
C ALA A 38 -0.35 14.95 -11.37
N THR A 39 0.91 14.53 -11.49
CA THR A 39 1.77 14.95 -12.59
C THR A 39 1.38 14.21 -13.86
N ALA A 40 1.36 14.93 -15.00
CA ALA A 40 1.17 14.32 -16.30
C ALA A 40 2.26 13.26 -16.58
N SER A 41 1.91 12.20 -17.30
CA SER A 41 2.87 11.14 -17.62
C SER A 41 3.92 11.63 -18.63
N GLU A 42 5.07 10.96 -18.65
CA GLU A 42 6.20 11.30 -19.52
C GLU A 42 5.84 11.34 -21.01
N GLU A 43 4.87 10.52 -21.42
CA GLU A 43 4.41 10.40 -22.81
C GLU A 43 3.61 11.62 -23.27
N VAL A 44 2.93 12.32 -22.36
CA VAL A 44 2.01 13.42 -22.71
C VAL A 44 2.42 14.78 -22.15
N LYS A 45 3.42 14.86 -21.27
CA LYS A 45 3.81 16.12 -20.61
C LYS A 45 4.22 17.25 -21.56
N ASN A 46 4.69 16.90 -22.76
CA ASN A 46 5.13 17.86 -23.79
C ASN A 46 4.14 17.98 -24.97
N VAL A 47 3.02 17.27 -24.93
CA VAL A 47 2.02 17.31 -26.00
C VAL A 47 1.05 18.47 -25.71
N PRO A 48 0.86 19.42 -26.64
CA PRO A 48 -0.04 20.54 -26.41
C PRO A 48 -1.49 20.04 -26.30
N GLN A 49 -2.24 20.61 -25.36
CA GLN A 49 -3.66 20.34 -25.23
C GLN A 49 -4.43 21.10 -26.33
N VAL A 50 -5.38 20.41 -26.97
CA VAL A 50 -6.26 20.99 -27.99
C VAL A 50 -7.68 20.95 -27.48
N ALA A 51 -8.42 22.06 -27.63
CA ALA A 51 -9.82 22.12 -27.26
C ALA A 51 -10.65 21.26 -28.23
N VAL A 52 -11.42 20.33 -27.68
CA VAL A 52 -12.34 19.46 -28.44
C VAL A 52 -13.75 19.72 -27.97
N GLN A 53 -14.66 20.00 -28.91
CA GLN A 53 -16.07 20.18 -28.60
C GLN A 53 -16.73 18.81 -28.35
N ILE A 54 -17.29 18.63 -27.16
CA ILE A 54 -18.02 17.42 -26.79
C ILE A 54 -19.48 17.58 -27.26
N GLN A 55 -19.96 16.64 -28.08
CA GLN A 55 -21.32 16.70 -28.63
C GLN A 55 -22.41 16.39 -27.59
N ALA A 56 -22.08 15.59 -26.58
CA ALA A 56 -22.99 15.20 -25.51
C ALA A 56 -22.71 15.97 -24.21
N PRO A 57 -23.74 16.20 -23.37
CA PRO A 57 -23.52 16.74 -22.04
C PRO A 57 -22.57 15.88 -21.21
N LEU A 58 -21.61 16.51 -20.53
CA LEU A 58 -20.67 15.83 -19.66
C LEU A 58 -21.36 15.33 -18.40
N LYS A 59 -21.22 14.04 -18.09
CA LYS A 59 -21.74 13.45 -16.85
C LYS A 59 -20.79 13.75 -15.70
N VAL A 60 -21.33 14.25 -14.60
CA VAL A 60 -20.59 14.59 -13.37
C VAL A 60 -21.22 13.87 -12.18
N TYR A 61 -20.40 13.59 -11.16
CA TYR A 61 -20.91 13.09 -9.89
C TYR A 61 -21.64 14.20 -9.12
N GLN A 62 -22.86 13.90 -8.68
CA GLN A 62 -23.65 14.82 -7.84
C GLN A 62 -23.19 14.75 -6.39
N GLY A 63 -23.12 15.90 -5.71
CA GLY A 63 -22.77 15.97 -4.28
C GLY A 63 -22.03 17.23 -3.85
N GLY A 64 -21.64 18.09 -4.80
CA GLY A 64 -21.09 19.43 -4.54
C GLY A 64 -19.92 19.43 -3.56
N ALA A 65 -19.85 20.45 -2.69
CA ALA A 65 -18.81 20.58 -1.69
C ALA A 65 -18.71 19.38 -0.73
N LYS A 66 -19.84 18.76 -0.34
CA LYS A 66 -19.86 17.63 0.59
C LYS A 66 -19.14 16.40 0.02
N LEU A 67 -19.36 16.09 -1.26
CA LEU A 67 -18.64 15.02 -1.94
C LEU A 67 -17.14 15.33 -1.97
N LYS A 68 -16.77 16.53 -2.43
CA LYS A 68 -15.38 16.98 -2.56
C LYS A 68 -14.62 16.95 -1.22
N GLN A 69 -15.26 17.32 -0.12
CA GLN A 69 -14.70 17.21 1.23
C GLN A 69 -14.51 15.74 1.66
N LYS A 70 -15.47 14.87 1.36
CA LYS A 70 -15.35 13.43 1.68
C LYS A 70 -14.18 12.77 0.95
N ILE A 71 -13.92 13.20 -0.29
CA ILE A 71 -12.74 12.75 -1.05
C ILE A 71 -11.48 13.56 -0.75
N ALA A 72 -11.51 14.44 0.26
CA ALA A 72 -10.39 15.25 0.74
C ALA A 72 -9.70 16.07 -0.38
N LEU A 73 -10.47 16.63 -1.32
CA LEU A 73 -9.92 17.55 -2.32
C LEU A 73 -9.44 18.86 -1.68
N PRO A 74 -8.49 19.58 -2.32
CA PRO A 74 -8.04 20.89 -1.84
C PRO A 74 -9.20 21.88 -1.67
N ALA A 75 -9.08 22.78 -0.68
CA ALA A 75 -10.13 23.74 -0.34
C ALA A 75 -10.55 24.61 -1.54
N GLU A 76 -9.60 24.95 -2.42
CA GLU A 76 -9.83 25.70 -3.67
C GLU A 76 -10.83 24.98 -4.58
N VAL A 77 -10.71 23.66 -4.71
CA VAL A 77 -11.61 22.84 -5.53
C VAL A 77 -12.95 22.60 -4.84
N VAL A 78 -12.93 22.44 -3.51
CA VAL A 78 -14.13 22.24 -2.69
C VAL A 78 -15.07 23.43 -2.77
N ASN A 79 -14.53 24.64 -2.68
CA ASN A 79 -15.28 25.89 -2.60
C ASN A 79 -15.68 26.46 -3.97
N ASP A 80 -15.11 25.94 -5.06
CA ASP A 80 -15.46 26.37 -6.42
C ASP A 80 -16.61 25.52 -7.00
N ASP A 81 -17.79 26.13 -7.17
CA ASP A 81 -18.97 25.47 -7.73
C ASP A 81 -18.83 25.09 -9.21
N ARG A 82 -17.84 25.65 -9.92
CA ARG A 82 -17.56 25.33 -11.34
C ARG A 82 -16.74 24.04 -11.48
N GLN A 83 -16.13 23.58 -10.40
CA GLN A 83 -15.33 22.36 -10.39
C GLN A 83 -16.23 21.16 -10.15
N HIS A 84 -16.24 20.18 -11.05
CA HIS A 84 -17.07 18.98 -10.93
C HIS A 84 -16.23 17.71 -11.02
N VAL A 85 -16.52 16.74 -10.16
CA VAL A 85 -15.87 15.42 -10.23
C VAL A 85 -16.48 14.64 -11.40
N ILE A 86 -15.63 14.16 -12.32
CA ILE A 86 -16.05 13.39 -13.50
C ILE A 86 -15.64 11.92 -13.43
N ALA A 87 -14.55 11.63 -12.72
CA ALA A 87 -14.04 10.27 -12.53
C ALA A 87 -13.44 10.15 -11.14
N SER A 88 -13.61 8.97 -10.54
CA SER A 88 -12.91 8.60 -9.32
C SER A 88 -12.69 7.09 -9.34
N SER A 89 -11.45 6.66 -9.19
CA SER A 89 -11.08 5.25 -9.17
C SER A 89 -10.06 4.99 -8.07
N THR A 90 -10.14 3.82 -7.46
CA THR A 90 -9.09 3.32 -6.57
C THR A 90 -8.10 2.52 -7.40
N VAL A 91 -6.82 2.77 -7.17
CA VAL A 91 -5.70 2.09 -7.80
C VAL A 91 -4.83 1.51 -6.68
N ASP A 92 -4.50 0.24 -6.80
CA ASP A 92 -3.62 -0.44 -5.88
C ASP A 92 -2.16 -0.24 -6.30
N GLY A 93 -1.29 0.12 -5.34
CA GLY A 93 0.15 0.28 -5.51
C GLY A 93 0.88 -0.08 -4.21
N ASP A 94 1.79 0.76 -3.74
CA ASP A 94 2.40 0.63 -2.40
C ASP A 94 1.38 0.85 -1.26
N GLY A 95 0.16 1.27 -1.61
CA GLY A 95 -1.04 1.28 -0.81
C GLY A 95 -2.26 1.57 -1.71
N PRO A 96 -3.47 1.62 -1.15
CA PRO A 96 -4.64 2.07 -1.88
C PRO A 96 -4.52 3.58 -2.16
N HIS A 97 -4.65 3.96 -3.42
CA HIS A 97 -4.71 5.35 -3.84
C HIS A 97 -6.05 5.63 -4.53
N THR A 98 -6.73 6.72 -4.15
CA THR A 98 -7.87 7.23 -4.89
C THR A 98 -7.41 8.30 -5.87
N VAL A 99 -7.64 8.07 -7.15
CA VAL A 99 -7.42 9.04 -8.22
C VAL A 99 -8.76 9.67 -8.55
N THR A 100 -8.86 10.99 -8.43
CA THR A 100 -10.08 11.76 -8.72
C THR A 100 -9.78 12.81 -9.78
N THR A 101 -10.50 12.77 -10.89
CA THR A 101 -10.44 13.81 -11.92
C THR A 101 -11.60 14.78 -11.76
N VAL A 102 -11.25 16.05 -11.76
CA VAL A 102 -12.16 17.19 -11.66
C VAL A 102 -12.05 18.00 -12.94
N VAL A 103 -13.18 18.52 -13.43
CA VAL A 103 -13.26 19.40 -14.59
C VAL A 103 -13.84 20.75 -14.18
N ASN A 104 -13.30 21.83 -14.73
CA ASN A 104 -13.90 23.14 -14.64
C ASN A 104 -14.95 23.30 -15.75
N SER A 105 -16.22 23.51 -15.39
CA SER A 105 -17.32 23.63 -16.36
C SER A 105 -17.25 24.88 -17.25
N GLN A 106 -16.46 25.88 -16.87
CA GLN A 106 -16.29 27.10 -17.65
C GLN A 106 -15.13 27.01 -18.65
N THR A 107 -13.97 26.51 -18.23
CA THR A 107 -12.77 26.45 -19.08
C THR A 107 -12.64 25.12 -19.83
N GLY A 108 -13.30 24.07 -19.36
CA GLY A 108 -13.10 22.70 -19.84
C GLY A 108 -11.79 22.06 -19.40
N GLU A 109 -10.98 22.77 -18.59
CA GLU A 109 -9.73 22.22 -18.05
C GLU A 109 -10.03 21.13 -17.04
N SER A 110 -9.20 20.08 -17.04
CA SER A 110 -9.30 18.98 -16.09
C SER A 110 -8.03 18.83 -15.28
N HIS A 111 -8.21 18.54 -14.00
CA HIS A 111 -7.15 18.27 -13.05
C HIS A 111 -7.39 16.91 -12.41
N THR A 112 -6.35 16.10 -12.36
CA THR A 112 -6.39 14.82 -11.68
C THR A 112 -5.67 14.96 -10.36
N PHE A 113 -6.33 14.56 -9.28
CA PHE A 113 -5.79 14.52 -7.94
C PHE A 113 -5.57 13.08 -7.53
N MET A 114 -4.43 12.82 -6.90
CA MET A 114 -4.13 11.53 -6.29
C MET A 114 -4.13 11.70 -4.78
N ARG A 115 -4.85 10.82 -4.09
CA ARG A 115 -4.91 10.77 -2.64
C ARG A 115 -4.46 9.40 -2.17
N THR A 116 -3.53 9.37 -1.22
CA THR A 116 -3.19 8.13 -0.52
C THR A 116 -4.26 7.84 0.53
N ASP A 117 -4.92 6.69 0.40
CA ASP A 117 -5.92 6.24 1.35
C ASP A 117 -5.26 5.52 2.53
N PRO A 118 -5.86 5.58 3.74
CA PRO A 118 -5.31 4.86 4.87
C PRO A 118 -5.39 3.35 4.62
N LEU A 119 -4.34 2.62 5.00
CA LEU A 119 -4.31 1.17 4.91
C LEU A 119 -5.49 0.55 5.70
N PRO A 120 -6.15 -0.48 5.14
CA PRO A 120 -7.24 -1.14 5.81
C PRO A 120 -6.77 -1.74 7.14
N TRP A 121 -7.64 -1.71 8.15
CA TRP A 121 -7.34 -2.33 9.45
C TRP A 121 -7.16 -3.84 9.34
N LEU A 122 -7.89 -4.47 8.42
CA LEU A 122 -7.83 -5.89 8.12
C LEU A 122 -8.14 -6.08 6.64
N ALA A 123 -7.24 -6.72 5.90
CA ALA A 123 -7.46 -7.09 4.51
C ALA A 123 -6.86 -8.45 4.20
N TRP A 124 -7.42 -9.13 3.20
CA TRP A 124 -6.77 -10.31 2.61
C TRP A 124 -5.59 -9.83 1.80
N ASP A 125 -4.46 -10.51 1.95
CA ASP A 125 -3.26 -10.24 1.16
C ASP A 125 -3.06 -11.41 0.21
N ASP A 126 -3.40 -11.22 -1.07
CA ASP A 126 -3.26 -12.22 -2.11
C ASP A 126 -1.93 -12.10 -2.88
N HIS A 127 -1.03 -11.21 -2.46
CA HIS A 127 0.24 -11.00 -3.13
C HIS A 127 1.21 -12.16 -2.90
N GLY A 128 1.72 -12.71 -4.00
CA GLY A 128 2.81 -13.67 -4.02
C GLY A 128 4.09 -13.03 -4.54
N ALA A 129 5.23 -13.42 -3.99
CA ALA A 129 6.53 -13.00 -4.49
C ALA A 129 7.50 -14.19 -4.53
N ILE A 130 8.23 -14.32 -5.63
CA ILE A 130 9.33 -15.26 -5.78
C ILE A 130 10.59 -14.47 -6.11
N GLY A 131 11.67 -14.73 -5.38
CA GLY A 131 12.95 -14.06 -5.54
C GLY A 131 14.10 -15.04 -5.62
N ILE A 132 15.15 -14.64 -6.34
CA ILE A 132 16.45 -15.30 -6.35
C ILE A 132 17.46 -14.26 -5.88
N GLN A 133 18.23 -14.59 -4.87
CA GLN A 133 19.23 -13.72 -4.26
C GLN A 133 20.57 -14.45 -4.26
N ALA A 134 21.66 -13.77 -4.59
CA ALA A 134 23.01 -14.29 -4.44
C ALA A 134 23.75 -13.45 -3.39
N GLY A 135 24.50 -14.10 -2.51
CA GLY A 135 25.19 -13.42 -1.42
C GLY A 135 26.25 -14.27 -0.73
N LEU A 136 26.71 -13.81 0.44
CA LEU A 136 27.67 -14.52 1.27
C LEU A 136 27.02 -14.91 2.60
N ARG A 137 27.12 -16.19 2.99
CA ARG A 137 26.70 -16.70 4.31
C ARG A 137 27.88 -17.45 4.92
N ASN A 138 28.33 -17.01 6.11
CA ASN A 138 29.48 -17.59 6.80
C ASN A 138 30.75 -17.64 5.93
N GLY A 139 30.99 -16.61 5.11
CA GLY A 139 32.16 -16.52 4.22
C GLY A 139 32.08 -17.38 2.95
N GLN A 140 30.98 -18.10 2.70
CA GLN A 140 30.75 -18.87 1.47
C GLN A 140 29.72 -18.20 0.57
N GLN A 141 29.93 -18.28 -0.75
CA GLN A 141 28.94 -17.84 -1.73
C GLN A 141 27.69 -18.72 -1.65
N THR A 142 26.52 -18.11 -1.61
CA THR A 142 25.23 -18.80 -1.53
C THR A 142 24.22 -18.18 -2.49
N VAL A 143 23.41 -19.04 -3.10
CA VAL A 143 22.16 -18.64 -3.76
C VAL A 143 21.00 -18.97 -2.83
N ARG A 144 20.10 -18.01 -2.65
CA ARG A 144 18.83 -18.19 -1.96
C ARG A 144 17.69 -18.04 -2.97
N ILE A 145 16.81 -19.03 -3.00
CA ILE A 145 15.49 -18.92 -3.63
C ILE A 145 14.50 -18.69 -2.52
N ASN A 146 13.70 -17.62 -2.60
CA ASN A 146 12.67 -17.32 -1.62
C ASN A 146 11.31 -17.24 -2.30
N ALA A 147 10.29 -17.82 -1.67
CA ALA A 147 8.90 -17.67 -2.05
C ALA A 147 8.12 -17.13 -0.85
N ARG A 148 7.26 -16.15 -1.08
CA ARG A 148 6.36 -15.58 -0.07
C ARG A 148 4.95 -15.54 -0.62
N GLN A 149 3.98 -15.88 0.21
CA GLN A 149 2.56 -15.76 -0.09
C GLN A 149 1.88 -15.03 1.07
N GLY A 150 1.34 -13.84 0.79
CA GLY A 150 0.48 -13.13 1.73
C GLY A 150 -0.73 -14.00 2.09
N ILE A 151 -1.23 -13.81 3.32
CA ILE A 151 -2.52 -14.36 3.75
C ILE A 151 -3.39 -13.20 4.20
N ILE A 152 -2.89 -12.40 5.14
CA ILE A 152 -3.67 -11.34 5.78
C ILE A 152 -2.77 -10.16 6.11
N SER A 153 -3.31 -8.96 5.98
CA SER A 153 -2.65 -7.72 6.39
C SER A 153 -3.48 -6.98 7.44
N ILE A 154 -2.78 -6.41 8.41
CA ILE A 154 -3.32 -5.55 9.46
C ILE A 154 -2.58 -4.22 9.35
N LYS A 155 -3.19 -3.26 8.64
CA LYS A 155 -2.52 -2.02 8.22
C LYS A 155 -1.22 -2.33 7.45
N ALA A 156 -0.09 -1.87 7.99
CA ALA A 156 1.26 -2.03 7.46
C ALA A 156 1.89 -3.40 7.75
N VAL A 157 1.24 -4.24 8.58
CA VAL A 157 1.78 -5.56 8.95
C VAL A 157 1.17 -6.61 8.05
N HIS A 158 2.00 -7.27 7.25
CA HIS A 158 1.61 -8.36 6.37
C HIS A 158 2.04 -9.69 6.99
N VAL A 159 1.11 -10.62 7.11
CA VAL A 159 1.35 -11.97 7.62
C VAL A 159 1.15 -12.95 6.48
N GLY A 160 2.13 -13.83 6.29
CA GLY A 160 2.13 -14.75 5.16
C GLY A 160 3.00 -15.97 5.38
N LEU A 161 2.93 -16.90 4.44
CA LEU A 161 3.83 -18.03 4.36
C LEU A 161 5.13 -17.60 3.68
N VAL A 162 6.24 -18.10 4.22
CA VAL A 162 7.58 -17.88 3.67
C VAL A 162 8.25 -19.23 3.49
N ALA A 163 8.89 -19.42 2.34
CA ALA A 163 9.73 -20.56 2.07
C ALA A 163 11.07 -20.08 1.51
N ASP A 164 12.17 -20.55 2.07
CA ASP A 164 13.53 -20.19 1.65
C ASP A 164 14.33 -21.46 1.39
N LEU A 165 15.07 -21.50 0.29
CA LEU A 165 16.02 -22.55 -0.03
C LEU A 165 17.38 -21.90 -0.28
N ASN A 166 18.36 -22.25 0.55
CA ASN A 166 19.72 -21.74 0.46
C ASN A 166 20.65 -22.86 -0.02
N GLN A 167 21.46 -22.57 -1.03
CA GLN A 167 22.47 -23.48 -1.57
C GLN A 167 23.84 -22.79 -1.55
N SER A 168 24.84 -23.46 -0.96
CA SER A 168 26.23 -22.99 -1.05
C SER A 168 26.81 -23.31 -2.43
N ILE A 169 27.39 -22.31 -3.09
CA ILE A 169 28.04 -22.44 -4.41
C ILE A 169 29.51 -22.86 -4.25
N SER A 170 30.14 -22.42 -3.16
CA SER A 170 31.56 -22.62 -2.88
C SER A 170 31.74 -23.47 -1.62
N GLY A 171 31.83 -24.80 -1.76
CA GLY A 171 32.04 -25.73 -0.65
C GLY A 171 31.25 -27.04 -0.81
N PRO A 172 31.17 -27.87 0.24
CA PRO A 172 30.30 -29.05 0.24
C PRO A 172 28.86 -28.60 0.02
N SER A 173 28.20 -29.14 -1.01
CA SER A 173 26.81 -28.84 -1.33
C SER A 173 25.89 -29.14 -0.16
N ARG A 174 25.59 -28.12 0.65
CA ARG A 174 24.60 -28.16 1.72
C ARG A 174 23.41 -27.32 1.29
N THR A 175 22.26 -27.98 1.17
CA THR A 175 20.97 -27.33 0.95
C THR A 175 20.31 -27.14 2.30
N ASP A 176 19.94 -25.90 2.61
CA ASP A 176 19.22 -25.52 3.83
C ASP A 176 17.86 -24.96 3.42
N ALA A 177 16.78 -25.63 3.84
CA ALA A 177 15.41 -25.28 3.48
C ALA A 177 14.62 -24.86 4.73
N PHE A 178 13.84 -23.80 4.58
CA PHE A 178 12.98 -23.25 5.62
C PHE A 178 11.57 -23.05 5.07
N VAL A 179 10.57 -23.41 5.86
CA VAL A 179 9.15 -23.12 5.60
C VAL A 179 8.54 -22.65 6.91
N GLY A 180 7.86 -21.51 6.88
CA GLY A 180 7.27 -20.94 8.08
C GLY A 180 6.26 -19.84 7.81
N VAL A 181 5.83 -19.21 8.89
CA VAL A 181 4.98 -18.00 8.88
C VAL A 181 5.87 -16.81 9.18
N GLY A 182 5.77 -15.79 8.34
CA GLY A 182 6.45 -14.51 8.52
C GLY A 182 5.45 -13.39 8.79
N ALA A 183 5.91 -12.39 9.54
CA ALA A 183 5.26 -11.08 9.61
C ALA A 183 6.26 -10.04 9.12
N GLU A 184 5.84 -9.16 8.22
CA GLU A 184 6.65 -8.05 7.73
C GLU A 184 5.91 -6.73 7.86
N TYR A 185 6.66 -5.66 8.11
CA TYR A 185 6.12 -4.30 8.23
C TYR A 185 6.55 -3.50 7.00
N ARG A 186 5.59 -3.01 6.21
CA ARG A 186 5.80 -2.19 5.02
C ARG A 186 5.32 -0.76 5.30
N TRP A 187 6.06 0.25 4.83
CA TRP A 187 5.74 1.67 5.04
C TRP A 187 5.99 2.48 3.78
#